data_AF-X6MDB8-F1
#
_entry.id   AF-X6MDB8-F1
#
_cell.length_a   1.000
_cell.length_b   1.000
_cell.length_c   1.000
_cell.angle_alpha   90.00
_cell.angle_beta   90.00
_cell.angle_gamma   90.00
#
_symmetry.space_group_name_H-M   'P 1'
#
loop_
_entity.id
_entity.type
_entity.pdbx_description
1 polymer ?
#
loop_
_entity_poly.entity_id
_entity_poly.type
_entity_poly.pdbx_seq_one_letter_code
_entity_poly.pdbx_strand_id
1 'polypeptide(L)'
;RRIRGDIFAGRHSITARDLFRWAERHIQSYQALSENGFMLMAERCRNVEEKKIVMEVLNKHCKHQMDEPSLYNRMECAKLSQQLQQLLCSDSHSSSNDDMKDFSYANAKKGIESISWTYSMKRLFTLVSACLEHSEPVLLVGPTGAGKTTVVQMLALLRRQNLRMINCHQNTETSDILGGLRPVRGKDKMKILLEHSIDKYLDVIASICNVAIFMVDDVDGSIVLDSSDPSPSYNRVELTQQLSMIANTIAQQLTTGHETLALNDKLTLYRQVASLWKMTEPQLFLSNVHELLDMNEVQTLTTMIESQSTQYQSLFEWQNGPLVSAMKDGDILLIDEISLAEDAVLERMNSVLEPSRTLFLAKKGGNQTEEIIANPLFTEIWVPSLVERDEDLLAIIKER
;
A
#
# COMPACT_ATOMS: atom_id res chain seq x y z
N ARG A 1 -50.25 -0.81 -22.24
CA ARG A 1 -49.45 -2.07 -22.29
C ARG A 1 -48.23 -2.08 -21.33
N ARG A 2 -48.13 -1.17 -20.34
CA ARG A 2 -46.97 -1.06 -19.42
C ARG A 2 -47.11 -1.82 -18.07
N ILE A 3 -48.06 -2.74 -17.94
CA ILE A 3 -48.43 -3.36 -16.63
C ILE A 3 -48.06 -4.85 -16.56
N ARG A 4 -47.38 -5.42 -17.58
CA ARG A 4 -47.15 -6.88 -17.62
C ARG A 4 -45.80 -7.36 -17.08
N GLY A 5 -44.93 -6.48 -16.59
CA GLY A 5 -43.68 -6.89 -15.97
C GLY A 5 -43.31 -5.96 -14.82
N ASP A 6 -42.99 -6.55 -13.68
CA ASP A 6 -42.52 -5.87 -12.46
C ASP A 6 -41.05 -5.39 -12.61
N ILE A 7 -40.64 -5.00 -13.83
CA ILE A 7 -39.25 -4.65 -14.20
C ILE A 7 -38.74 -3.46 -13.38
N PHE A 8 -39.65 -2.59 -12.92
CA PHE A 8 -39.38 -1.42 -12.08
C PHE A 8 -39.83 -1.60 -10.62
N ALA A 9 -40.36 -2.76 -10.26
CA ALA A 9 -40.94 -3.03 -8.94
C ALA A 9 -40.31 -4.28 -8.33
N GLY A 10 -39.50 -4.09 -7.29
CA GLY A 10 -38.83 -5.18 -6.56
C GLY A 10 -37.34 -4.94 -6.34
N ARG A 11 -36.71 -5.82 -5.55
CA ARG A 11 -35.29 -5.72 -5.15
C ARG A 11 -34.28 -5.92 -6.30
N HIS A 12 -34.73 -6.44 -7.45
CA HIS A 12 -33.90 -6.72 -8.64
C HIS A 12 -34.33 -5.88 -9.86
N SER A 13 -34.98 -4.76 -9.63
CA SER A 13 -35.47 -3.86 -10.68
C SER A 13 -34.38 -2.92 -11.23
N ILE A 14 -34.63 -2.37 -12.41
CA ILE A 14 -33.81 -1.30 -13.00
C ILE A 14 -34.06 -0.01 -12.21
N THR A 15 -33.00 0.61 -11.71
CA THR A 15 -33.09 1.85 -10.91
C THR A 15 -32.79 3.09 -11.75
N ALA A 16 -33.21 4.26 -11.27
CA ALA A 16 -32.84 5.53 -11.91
C ALA A 16 -31.32 5.76 -11.91
N ARG A 17 -30.59 5.20 -10.93
CA ARG A 17 -29.13 5.29 -10.86
C ARG A 17 -28.46 4.53 -12.01
N ASP A 18 -29.01 3.39 -12.40
CA ASP A 18 -28.51 2.64 -13.58
C ASP A 18 -28.63 3.47 -14.87
N LEU A 19 -29.71 4.26 -14.99
CA LEU A 19 -29.91 5.18 -16.11
C LEU A 19 -28.90 6.33 -16.09
N PHE A 20 -28.58 6.88 -14.91
CA PHE A 20 -27.56 7.92 -14.78
C PHE A 20 -26.16 7.39 -15.14
N ARG A 21 -25.78 6.20 -14.64
CA ARG A 21 -24.52 5.56 -15.03
C ARG A 21 -24.43 5.34 -16.53
N TRP A 22 -25.51 4.85 -17.14
CA TRP A 22 -25.57 4.66 -18.59
C TRP A 22 -25.33 5.99 -19.34
N ALA A 23 -25.85 7.10 -18.83
CA ALA A 23 -25.61 8.43 -19.40
C ALA A 23 -24.18 8.93 -19.17
N GLU A 24 -23.59 8.66 -18.00
CA GLU A 24 -22.22 9.06 -17.61
C GLU A 24 -21.13 8.34 -18.41
N ARG A 25 -21.44 7.22 -19.07
CA ARG A 25 -20.49 6.54 -19.99
C ARG A 25 -20.18 7.35 -21.27
N HIS A 26 -20.79 8.53 -21.47
CA HIS A 26 -20.50 9.48 -22.56
C HIS A 26 -20.41 8.83 -23.96
N ILE A 27 -21.38 7.97 -24.26
CA ILE A 27 -21.36 7.15 -25.47
C ILE A 27 -21.77 7.97 -26.71
N GLN A 28 -20.90 8.02 -27.72
CA GLN A 28 -21.08 8.88 -28.89
C GLN A 28 -21.92 8.24 -30.03
N SER A 29 -22.04 6.91 -30.07
CA SER A 29 -22.76 6.18 -31.11
C SER A 29 -24.05 5.56 -30.59
N TYR A 30 -25.15 5.67 -31.33
CA TYR A 30 -26.43 5.02 -31.00
C TYR A 30 -26.31 3.49 -30.88
N GLN A 31 -25.40 2.88 -31.64
CA GLN A 31 -25.12 1.44 -31.53
C GLN A 31 -24.50 1.13 -30.17
N ALA A 32 -23.37 1.76 -29.85
CA ALA A 32 -22.69 1.58 -28.58
C ALA A 32 -23.58 1.96 -27.39
N LEU A 33 -24.49 2.93 -27.57
CA LEU A 33 -25.46 3.36 -26.58
C LEU A 33 -26.43 2.22 -26.27
N SER A 34 -27.02 1.61 -27.31
CA SER A 34 -27.92 0.46 -27.15
C SER A 34 -27.23 -0.74 -26.51
N GLU A 35 -26.01 -1.06 -26.96
CA GLU A 35 -25.21 -2.20 -26.48
C GLU A 35 -24.86 -2.05 -25.00
N ASN A 36 -24.32 -0.89 -24.58
CA ASN A 36 -24.02 -0.63 -23.17
C ASN A 36 -25.28 -0.56 -22.29
N GLY A 37 -26.37 0.01 -22.82
CA GLY A 37 -27.64 0.07 -22.10
C GLY A 37 -28.20 -1.32 -21.84
N PHE A 38 -28.09 -2.22 -22.81
CA PHE A 38 -28.47 -3.61 -22.66
C PHE A 38 -27.59 -4.31 -21.61
N MET A 39 -26.27 -4.14 -21.70
CA MET A 39 -25.31 -4.71 -20.72
C MET A 39 -25.54 -4.22 -19.29
N LEU A 40 -25.99 -2.99 -19.09
CA LEU A 40 -26.27 -2.43 -17.76
C LEU A 40 -27.64 -2.86 -17.22
N MET A 41 -28.67 -2.81 -18.05
CA MET A 41 -30.07 -2.95 -17.59
C MET A 41 -30.60 -4.36 -17.73
N ALA A 42 -30.44 -4.97 -18.91
CA ALA A 42 -30.96 -6.31 -19.17
C ALA A 42 -30.24 -7.35 -18.32
N GLU A 43 -28.97 -7.13 -18.02
CA GLU A 43 -28.17 -8.04 -17.20
C GLU A 43 -28.57 -8.08 -15.72
N ARG A 44 -29.36 -7.09 -15.25
CA ARG A 44 -29.98 -7.13 -13.92
C ARG A 44 -31.28 -7.94 -13.90
N CYS A 45 -31.95 -8.03 -15.05
CA CYS A 45 -33.21 -8.77 -15.16
C CYS A 45 -32.93 -10.27 -15.08
N ARG A 46 -33.53 -10.92 -14.07
CA ARG A 46 -33.43 -12.38 -13.89
C ARG A 46 -34.22 -13.13 -14.96
N ASN A 47 -35.36 -12.57 -15.36
CA ASN A 47 -36.27 -13.21 -16.31
C ASN A 47 -35.82 -12.94 -17.74
N VAL A 48 -35.64 -14.00 -18.52
CA VAL A 48 -35.30 -13.91 -19.96
C VAL A 48 -36.37 -13.11 -20.73
N GLU A 49 -37.63 -13.18 -20.30
CA GLU A 49 -38.71 -12.38 -20.89
C GLU A 49 -38.54 -10.88 -20.65
N GLU A 50 -38.09 -10.48 -19.46
CA GLU A 50 -37.83 -9.08 -19.13
C GLU A 50 -36.62 -8.55 -19.90
N LYS A 51 -35.57 -9.37 -20.05
CA LYS A 51 -34.42 -9.05 -20.91
C LYS A 51 -34.85 -8.75 -22.34
N LYS A 52 -35.76 -9.57 -22.90
CA LYS A 52 -36.32 -9.34 -24.24
C LYS A 52 -37.09 -8.03 -24.33
N ILE A 53 -37.89 -7.69 -23.31
CA ILE A 53 -38.60 -6.40 -23.26
C ILE A 53 -37.61 -5.23 -23.26
N VAL A 54 -36.53 -5.29 -22.47
CA VAL A 54 -35.48 -4.26 -22.46
C VAL A 54 -34.83 -4.13 -23.83
N MET A 55 -34.50 -5.26 -24.46
CA MET A 55 -33.93 -5.33 -25.81
C MET A 55 -34.84 -4.68 -26.86
N GLU A 56 -36.14 -5.00 -26.84
CA GLU A 56 -37.13 -4.43 -27.76
C GLU A 56 -37.25 -2.91 -27.62
N VAL A 57 -37.26 -2.41 -26.37
CA VAL A 57 -37.31 -0.97 -26.09
C VAL A 57 -36.05 -0.27 -26.60
N LEU A 58 -34.87 -0.81 -26.31
CA LEU A 58 -33.60 -0.24 -26.76
C LEU A 58 -33.49 -0.25 -28.27
N ASN A 59 -33.84 -1.35 -28.93
CA ASN A 59 -33.82 -1.47 -30.39
C ASN A 59 -34.76 -0.45 -31.05
N LYS A 60 -35.96 -0.27 -30.47
CA LYS A 60 -36.95 0.70 -30.96
C LYS A 60 -36.46 2.14 -30.83
N HIS A 61 -35.87 2.52 -29.71
CA HIS A 61 -35.47 3.90 -29.44
C HIS A 61 -34.11 4.27 -30.04
N CYS A 62 -33.16 3.34 -30.07
CA CYS A 62 -31.82 3.54 -30.65
C CYS A 62 -31.76 3.23 -32.15
N LYS A 63 -32.85 2.72 -32.75
CA LYS A 63 -32.95 2.33 -34.16
C LYS A 63 -31.84 1.36 -34.60
N HIS A 64 -31.45 0.47 -33.70
CA HIS A 64 -30.41 -0.53 -33.90
C HIS A 64 -30.98 -1.92 -33.58
N GLN A 65 -30.59 -2.97 -34.31
CA GLN A 65 -30.96 -4.34 -33.98
C GLN A 65 -29.76 -5.01 -33.29
N MET A 66 -29.88 -5.19 -31.97
CA MET A 66 -28.87 -5.90 -31.19
C MET A 66 -29.01 -7.41 -31.31
N ASP A 67 -27.89 -8.11 -31.42
CA ASP A 67 -27.79 -9.56 -31.32
C ASP A 67 -27.01 -9.94 -30.05
N GLU A 68 -27.71 -10.53 -29.07
CA GLU A 68 -27.16 -10.85 -27.74
C GLU A 68 -25.91 -11.74 -27.79
N PRO A 69 -25.87 -12.86 -28.55
CA PRO A 69 -24.69 -13.70 -28.63
C PRO A 69 -23.49 -12.99 -29.25
N SER A 70 -23.68 -12.12 -30.23
CA SER A 70 -22.58 -11.34 -30.84
C SER A 70 -21.97 -10.32 -29.87
N LEU A 71 -22.76 -9.81 -28.93
CA LEU A 71 -22.33 -8.83 -27.93
C LEU A 71 -21.22 -9.40 -27.04
N TYR A 72 -21.39 -10.64 -26.59
CA TYR A 72 -20.48 -11.32 -25.66
C TYR A 72 -19.47 -12.25 -26.35
N ASN A 73 -19.70 -12.61 -27.62
CA ASN A 73 -18.71 -13.32 -28.43
C ASN A 73 -17.79 -12.38 -29.22
N ARG A 74 -17.82 -11.07 -28.96
CA ARG A 74 -16.95 -10.10 -29.64
C ARG A 74 -15.50 -10.56 -29.59
N MET A 75 -14.80 -10.33 -30.70
CA MET A 75 -13.39 -10.66 -30.96
C MET A 75 -12.40 -10.25 -29.87
N GLU A 76 -12.83 -9.51 -28.84
CA GLU A 76 -12.05 -9.21 -27.64
C GLU A 76 -11.48 -10.48 -27.04
N CYS A 77 -12.20 -11.57 -26.79
CA CYS A 77 -11.57 -12.77 -26.18
C CYS A 77 -10.41 -13.37 -27.01
N ALA A 78 -10.47 -13.30 -28.35
CA ALA A 78 -9.41 -13.79 -29.25
C ALA A 78 -8.28 -12.77 -29.47
N LYS A 79 -8.60 -11.48 -29.48
CA LYS A 79 -7.63 -10.38 -29.49
C LYS A 79 -6.95 -10.23 -28.13
N LEU A 80 -7.61 -10.58 -27.03
CA LEU A 80 -7.10 -10.57 -25.66
C LEU A 80 -6.15 -11.75 -25.45
N SER A 81 -6.43 -12.94 -25.98
CA SER A 81 -5.42 -14.00 -25.99
C SER A 81 -4.20 -13.60 -26.84
N GLN A 82 -4.39 -12.96 -27.99
CA GLN A 82 -3.29 -12.42 -28.80
C GLN A 82 -2.55 -11.23 -28.13
N GLN A 83 -3.26 -10.32 -27.46
CA GLN A 83 -2.70 -9.18 -26.74
C GLN A 83 -1.99 -9.62 -25.47
N LEU A 84 -2.52 -10.59 -24.73
CA LEU A 84 -1.81 -11.27 -23.64
C LEU A 84 -0.53 -11.88 -24.20
N GLN A 85 -0.61 -12.63 -25.30
CA GLN A 85 0.56 -13.27 -25.90
C GLN A 85 1.62 -12.25 -26.38
N GLN A 86 1.21 -11.10 -26.93
CA GLN A 86 2.11 -10.01 -27.36
C GLN A 86 2.72 -9.23 -26.19
N LEU A 87 1.91 -8.86 -25.18
CA LEU A 87 2.36 -8.16 -23.97
C LEU A 87 3.32 -9.02 -23.14
N LEU A 88 3.22 -10.34 -23.23
CA LEU A 88 4.11 -11.29 -22.55
C LEU A 88 5.42 -11.54 -23.32
N CYS A 89 5.51 -11.14 -24.59
CA CYS A 89 6.73 -11.24 -25.39
C CYS A 89 7.55 -9.93 -25.41
N SER A 90 6.95 -8.78 -25.06
CA SER A 90 7.64 -7.49 -25.02
C SER A 90 8.46 -7.25 -23.75
N ASP A 91 8.16 -7.95 -22.65
CA ASP A 91 8.73 -7.64 -21.33
C ASP A 91 10.04 -8.41 -21.02
N SER A 92 10.54 -9.25 -21.94
CA SER A 92 11.82 -9.96 -21.77
C SER A 92 13.08 -9.08 -21.93
N HIS A 93 12.94 -7.74 -22.00
CA HIS A 93 14.05 -6.83 -22.29
C HIS A 93 14.22 -5.65 -21.32
N SER A 94 13.47 -5.57 -20.21
CA SER A 94 13.78 -4.59 -19.14
C SER A 94 14.42 -5.27 -17.94
N SER A 95 15.72 -5.51 -18.05
CA SER A 95 16.58 -5.96 -16.96
C SER A 95 16.72 -4.86 -15.90
N SER A 96 15.95 -4.94 -14.80
CA SER A 96 16.35 -4.38 -13.50
C SER A 96 15.38 -4.76 -12.38
N ASN A 97 15.79 -5.76 -11.58
CA ASN A 97 15.55 -5.93 -10.14
C ASN A 97 14.10 -6.07 -9.60
N ASP A 98 13.22 -6.85 -10.22
CA ASP A 98 11.94 -7.25 -9.59
C ASP A 98 11.64 -8.76 -9.77
N ASP A 99 12.65 -9.62 -9.52
CA ASP A 99 12.63 -11.08 -9.75
C ASP A 99 11.47 -11.82 -9.05
N MET A 100 10.84 -11.21 -8.04
CA MET A 100 9.72 -11.81 -7.31
C MET A 100 8.37 -11.67 -8.05
N LYS A 101 8.17 -10.59 -8.83
CA LYS A 101 6.92 -10.37 -9.56
C LYS A 101 6.85 -11.26 -10.79
N ASP A 102 7.94 -11.39 -11.54
CA ASP A 102 8.02 -12.17 -12.78
C ASP A 102 7.63 -13.65 -12.63
N PHE A 103 7.95 -14.26 -11.48
CA PHE A 103 7.58 -15.65 -11.20
C PHE A 103 6.07 -15.84 -11.00
N SER A 104 5.37 -14.84 -10.45
CA SER A 104 3.91 -14.90 -10.26
C SER A 104 3.17 -14.75 -11.60
N TYR A 105 3.61 -13.82 -12.45
CA TYR A 105 3.04 -13.61 -13.79
C TYR A 105 3.25 -14.82 -14.72
N ALA A 106 4.41 -15.49 -14.67
CA ALA A 106 4.68 -16.69 -15.47
C ALA A 106 3.80 -17.89 -15.07
N ASN A 107 3.48 -18.04 -13.79
CA ASN A 107 2.56 -19.06 -13.31
C ASN A 107 1.10 -18.71 -13.65
N ALA A 108 0.73 -17.43 -13.55
CA ALA A 108 -0.57 -16.95 -14.01
C ALA A 108 -0.76 -17.17 -15.52
N LYS A 109 0.29 -16.97 -16.33
CA LYS A 109 0.31 -17.24 -17.79
C LYS A 109 -0.07 -18.70 -18.11
N LYS A 110 0.58 -19.67 -17.46
CA LYS A 110 0.26 -21.10 -17.66
C LYS A 110 -1.16 -21.45 -17.22
N GLY A 111 -1.64 -20.82 -16.15
CA GLY A 111 -3.03 -20.95 -15.70
C GLY A 111 -4.02 -20.46 -16.75
N ILE A 112 -3.77 -19.31 -17.37
CA ILE A 112 -4.69 -18.64 -18.30
C ILE A 112 -4.78 -19.34 -19.65
N GLU A 113 -3.64 -19.82 -20.18
CA GLU A 113 -3.61 -20.59 -21.42
C GLU A 113 -4.37 -21.92 -21.30
N SER A 114 -4.51 -22.45 -20.07
CA SER A 114 -5.24 -23.70 -19.81
C SER A 114 -6.76 -23.52 -19.65
N ILE A 115 -7.27 -22.29 -19.62
CA ILE A 115 -8.68 -22.04 -19.29
C ILE A 115 -9.57 -22.11 -20.53
N SER A 116 -10.61 -22.94 -20.44
CA SER A 116 -11.64 -23.07 -21.46
C SER A 116 -12.68 -21.96 -21.35
N TRP A 117 -12.77 -21.12 -22.39
CA TRP A 117 -13.70 -20.00 -22.44
C TRP A 117 -15.13 -20.46 -22.73
N THR A 118 -15.93 -20.63 -21.68
CA THR A 118 -17.38 -20.84 -21.79
C THR A 118 -18.10 -19.54 -22.15
N TYR A 119 -19.31 -19.63 -22.73
CA TYR A 119 -20.10 -18.44 -23.05
C TYR A 119 -20.36 -17.57 -21.80
N SER A 120 -20.66 -18.19 -20.67
CA SER A 120 -20.88 -17.49 -19.39
C SER A 120 -19.63 -16.73 -18.92
N MET A 121 -18.45 -17.31 -19.09
CA MET A 121 -17.17 -16.68 -18.76
C MET A 121 -16.90 -15.47 -19.65
N LYS A 122 -17.14 -15.58 -20.97
CA LYS A 122 -16.98 -14.47 -21.92
C LYS A 122 -17.93 -13.32 -21.60
N ARG A 123 -19.20 -13.65 -21.34
CA ARG A 123 -20.22 -12.67 -20.91
C ARG A 123 -19.78 -11.94 -19.65
N LEU A 124 -19.38 -12.66 -18.60
CA LEU A 124 -18.90 -12.06 -17.37
C LEU A 124 -17.67 -11.18 -17.61
N PHE A 125 -16.71 -11.66 -18.39
CA PHE A 125 -15.49 -10.93 -18.74
C PHE A 125 -15.79 -9.59 -19.42
N THR A 126 -16.63 -9.57 -20.46
CA THR A 126 -16.99 -8.34 -21.19
C THR A 126 -17.66 -7.33 -20.26
N LEU A 127 -18.56 -7.81 -19.39
CA LEU A 127 -19.31 -6.95 -18.49
C LEU A 127 -18.41 -6.32 -17.41
N VAL A 128 -17.53 -7.11 -16.80
CA VAL A 128 -16.58 -6.60 -15.81
C VAL A 128 -15.58 -5.66 -16.47
N SER A 129 -15.06 -5.99 -17.66
CA SER A 129 -14.16 -5.11 -18.41
C SER A 129 -14.77 -3.72 -18.64
N ALA A 130 -16.03 -3.68 -19.11
CA ALA A 130 -16.73 -2.43 -19.33
C ALA A 130 -16.92 -1.62 -18.03
N CYS A 131 -17.19 -2.27 -16.90
CA CYS A 131 -17.30 -1.59 -15.62
C CYS A 131 -15.95 -1.02 -15.14
N LEU A 132 -14.85 -1.79 -15.31
CA LEU A 132 -13.50 -1.35 -14.96
C LEU A 132 -13.00 -0.20 -15.83
N GLU A 133 -13.41 -0.11 -17.10
CA GLU A 133 -13.09 1.04 -17.99
C GLU A 133 -13.72 2.34 -17.49
N HIS A 134 -14.88 2.26 -16.84
CA HIS A 134 -15.59 3.41 -16.29
C HIS A 134 -15.37 3.59 -14.78
N SER A 135 -14.43 2.84 -14.18
CA SER A 135 -14.14 2.85 -12.74
C SER A 135 -15.39 2.65 -11.86
N GLU A 136 -16.36 1.87 -12.34
CA GLU A 136 -17.61 1.60 -11.62
C GLU A 136 -17.39 0.46 -10.58
N PRO A 137 -17.96 0.56 -9.36
CA PRO A 137 -17.91 -0.54 -8.41
C PRO A 137 -18.73 -1.73 -8.91
N VAL A 138 -18.13 -2.92 -8.81
CA VAL A 138 -18.72 -4.16 -9.33
C VAL A 138 -19.08 -5.09 -8.18
N LEU A 139 -20.31 -5.60 -8.16
CA LEU A 139 -20.72 -6.70 -7.28
C LEU A 139 -20.99 -7.92 -8.16
N LEU A 140 -20.29 -9.03 -7.97
CA LEU A 140 -20.44 -10.24 -8.78
C LEU A 140 -21.18 -11.34 -8.02
N VAL A 141 -22.44 -11.57 -8.39
CA VAL A 141 -23.26 -12.64 -7.80
C VAL A 141 -23.42 -13.83 -8.76
N GLY A 142 -23.28 -15.04 -8.24
CA GLY A 142 -23.58 -16.28 -8.96
C GLY A 142 -23.04 -17.53 -8.25
N PRO A 143 -23.22 -18.75 -8.80
CA PRO A 143 -22.75 -20.01 -8.21
C PRO A 143 -21.23 -20.03 -7.94
N THR A 144 -20.82 -20.73 -6.89
CA THR A 144 -19.40 -20.99 -6.60
C THR A 144 -18.81 -21.79 -7.76
N GLY A 145 -17.54 -21.54 -8.10
CA GLY A 145 -16.89 -22.21 -9.22
C GLY A 145 -17.29 -21.71 -10.62
N ALA A 146 -18.13 -20.69 -10.75
CA ALA A 146 -18.51 -20.12 -12.05
C ALA A 146 -17.42 -19.27 -12.74
N GLY A 147 -16.18 -19.28 -12.21
CA GLY A 147 -15.05 -18.56 -12.80
C GLY A 147 -14.98 -17.07 -12.45
N LYS A 148 -15.74 -16.57 -11.47
CA LYS A 148 -15.73 -15.14 -11.07
C LYS A 148 -14.33 -14.63 -10.72
N THR A 149 -13.69 -15.25 -9.75
CA THR A 149 -12.33 -14.94 -9.31
C THR A 149 -11.33 -15.07 -10.46
N THR A 150 -11.52 -16.07 -11.31
CA THR A 150 -10.69 -16.33 -12.48
C THR A 150 -10.80 -15.21 -13.54
N VAL A 151 -11.99 -14.67 -13.82
CA VAL A 151 -12.18 -13.52 -14.73
C VAL A 151 -11.43 -12.30 -14.20
N VAL A 152 -11.57 -12.02 -12.90
CA VAL A 152 -10.95 -10.86 -12.27
C VAL A 152 -9.42 -10.96 -12.32
N GLN A 153 -8.87 -12.15 -12.05
CA GLN A 153 -7.44 -12.43 -12.22
C GLN A 153 -6.97 -12.16 -13.64
N MET A 154 -7.70 -12.62 -14.65
CA MET A 154 -7.37 -12.34 -16.06
C MET A 154 -7.41 -10.86 -16.40
N LEU A 155 -8.44 -10.14 -15.95
CA LEU A 155 -8.60 -8.72 -16.20
C LEU A 155 -7.49 -7.88 -15.55
N ALA A 156 -7.07 -8.23 -14.34
CA ALA A 156 -5.95 -7.56 -13.67
C ALA A 156 -4.65 -7.69 -14.48
N LEU A 157 -4.39 -8.88 -15.02
CA LEU A 157 -3.22 -9.15 -15.85
C LEU A 157 -3.26 -8.38 -17.17
N LEU A 158 -4.43 -8.32 -17.80
CA LEU A 158 -4.64 -7.53 -19.02
C LEU A 158 -4.42 -6.03 -18.80
N ARG A 159 -4.83 -5.51 -17.65
CA ARG A 159 -4.67 -4.10 -17.28
C ARG A 159 -3.29 -3.79 -16.68
N ARG A 160 -2.43 -4.80 -16.47
CA ARG A 160 -1.12 -4.68 -15.78
C ARG A 160 -1.25 -4.01 -14.40
N GLN A 161 -2.36 -4.28 -13.70
CA GLN A 161 -2.60 -3.80 -12.35
C GLN A 161 -2.41 -4.96 -11.37
N ASN A 162 -1.88 -4.69 -10.18
CA ASN A 162 -1.82 -5.75 -9.18
C ASN A 162 -3.23 -6.08 -8.70
N LEU A 163 -3.49 -7.36 -8.48
CA LEU A 163 -4.73 -7.84 -7.88
C LEU A 163 -4.48 -8.16 -6.41
N ARG A 164 -5.18 -7.48 -5.50
CA ARG A 164 -5.21 -7.83 -4.08
C ARG A 164 -6.53 -8.53 -3.77
N MET A 165 -6.46 -9.77 -3.31
CA MET A 165 -7.63 -10.54 -2.92
C MET A 165 -7.73 -10.58 -1.40
N ILE A 166 -8.91 -10.25 -0.87
CA ILE A 166 -9.28 -10.44 0.53
C ILE A 166 -10.39 -11.48 0.54
N ASN A 167 -10.19 -12.59 1.26
CA ASN A 167 -11.25 -13.57 1.46
C ASN A 167 -11.90 -13.35 2.84
N CYS A 168 -13.16 -12.95 2.84
CA CYS A 168 -13.91 -12.70 4.06
C CYS A 168 -14.40 -14.00 4.71
N HIS A 169 -14.55 -13.94 6.01
CA HIS A 169 -15.05 -15.02 6.87
C HIS A 169 -15.70 -14.38 8.10
N GLN A 170 -16.38 -15.18 8.93
CA GLN A 170 -17.15 -14.69 10.08
C GLN A 170 -16.32 -13.90 11.11
N ASN A 171 -15.01 -14.15 11.17
CA ASN A 171 -14.09 -13.46 12.08
C ASN A 171 -13.28 -12.37 11.38
N THR A 172 -13.66 -11.94 10.17
CA THR A 172 -12.97 -10.86 9.47
C THR A 172 -13.22 -9.55 10.18
N GLU A 173 -12.16 -8.94 10.69
CA GLU A 173 -12.24 -7.67 11.41
C GLU A 173 -11.92 -6.48 10.50
N THR A 174 -12.30 -5.28 10.94
CA THR A 174 -11.94 -4.03 10.24
C THR A 174 -10.42 -3.88 10.09
N SER A 175 -9.63 -4.34 11.06
CA SER A 175 -8.17 -4.28 11.03
C SER A 175 -7.54 -5.17 9.96
N ASP A 176 -8.24 -6.19 9.47
CA ASP A 176 -7.71 -7.06 8.42
C ASP A 176 -7.82 -6.42 7.04
N ILE A 177 -8.77 -5.49 6.86
CA ILE A 177 -9.01 -4.78 5.60
C ILE A 177 -8.31 -3.43 5.58
N LEU A 178 -8.49 -2.61 6.63
CA LEU A 178 -7.91 -1.27 6.73
C LEU A 178 -6.46 -1.31 7.22
N GLY A 179 -6.12 -2.33 8.01
CA GLY A 179 -4.88 -2.37 8.77
C GLY A 179 -5.09 -1.99 10.22
N GLY A 180 -4.03 -2.15 11.00
CA GLY A 180 -4.08 -1.93 12.43
C GLY A 180 -2.70 -1.88 13.04
N LEU A 181 -2.69 -1.63 14.35
CA LEU A 181 -1.47 -1.72 15.14
C LEU A 181 -1.06 -3.18 15.27
N ARG A 182 0.12 -3.51 14.77
CA ARG A 182 0.73 -4.83 14.92
C ARG A 182 1.99 -4.70 15.77
N PRO A 183 2.31 -5.71 16.59
CA PRO A 183 3.53 -5.69 17.37
C PRO A 183 4.73 -5.67 16.43
N VAL A 184 5.69 -4.80 16.72
CA VAL A 184 6.90 -4.66 15.89
C VAL A 184 7.66 -5.98 15.91
N ARG A 185 7.86 -6.59 14.74
CA ARG A 185 8.61 -7.85 14.58
C ARG A 185 10.10 -7.56 14.34
N GLY A 186 10.97 -8.53 14.68
CA GLY A 186 12.40 -8.40 14.39
C GLY A 186 13.14 -7.44 15.32
N LYS A 187 12.68 -7.28 16.57
CA LYS A 187 13.38 -6.51 17.60
C LYS A 187 14.83 -6.95 17.80
N ASP A 188 15.14 -8.22 17.57
CA ASP A 188 16.51 -8.73 17.65
C ASP A 188 17.43 -8.11 16.59
N LYS A 189 16.96 -7.96 15.35
CA LYS A 189 17.72 -7.30 14.28
C LYS A 189 17.90 -5.81 14.58
N MET A 190 16.84 -5.14 15.02
CA MET A 190 16.92 -3.73 15.43
C MET A 190 17.86 -3.54 16.62
N LYS A 191 17.85 -4.47 17.60
CA LYS A 191 18.77 -4.48 18.73
C LYS A 191 20.22 -4.57 18.24
N ILE A 192 20.53 -5.54 17.38
CA ILE A 192 21.89 -5.71 16.83
C ILE A 192 22.33 -4.47 16.05
N LEU A 193 21.46 -3.89 15.22
CA LEU A 193 21.76 -2.66 14.48
C LEU A 193 22.00 -1.45 15.39
N LEU A 194 21.21 -1.32 16.46
CA LEU A 194 21.34 -0.27 17.45
C LEU A 194 22.62 -0.43 18.27
N GLU A 195 22.97 -1.65 18.69
CA GLU A 195 24.22 -1.97 19.37
C GLU A 195 25.41 -1.59 18.49
N HIS A 196 25.41 -2.00 17.22
CA HIS A 196 26.47 -1.67 16.27
C HIS A 196 26.61 -0.16 16.02
N SER A 197 25.49 0.55 15.93
CA SER A 197 25.49 2.01 15.72
C SER A 197 26.03 2.76 16.96
N ILE A 198 25.68 2.30 18.16
CA ILE A 198 26.21 2.86 19.42
C ILE A 198 27.71 2.58 19.55
N ASP A 199 28.15 1.35 19.29
CA ASP A 199 29.57 0.99 19.37
C ASP A 199 30.40 1.85 18.40
N LYS A 200 29.92 2.01 17.15
CA LYS A 200 30.57 2.90 16.17
C LYS A 200 30.63 4.35 16.65
N TYR A 201 29.56 4.88 17.26
CA TYR A 201 29.54 6.24 17.80
C TYR A 201 30.55 6.43 18.95
N LEU A 202 30.63 5.45 19.86
CA LEU A 202 31.58 5.49 20.97
C LEU A 202 33.03 5.42 20.47
N ASP A 203 33.31 4.59 19.46
CA ASP A 203 34.64 4.50 18.84
C ASP A 203 35.06 5.81 18.18
N VAL A 204 34.14 6.46 17.44
CA VAL A 204 34.41 7.77 16.81
C VAL A 204 34.69 8.82 17.87
N ILE A 205 33.87 8.92 18.93
CA ILE A 205 34.10 9.91 20.00
C ILE A 205 35.40 9.62 20.76
N ALA A 206 35.70 8.36 21.06
CA ALA A 206 36.95 7.99 21.71
C ALA A 206 38.16 8.38 20.86
N SER A 207 38.09 8.17 19.54
CA SER A 207 39.12 8.61 18.61
C SER A 207 39.29 10.14 18.65
N ILE A 208 38.19 10.89 18.63
CA ILE A 208 38.24 12.36 18.71
C ILE A 208 38.85 12.82 20.05
N CYS A 209 38.41 12.24 21.18
CA CYS A 209 38.94 12.58 22.49
C CYS A 209 40.45 12.27 22.59
N ASN A 210 40.91 11.15 22.06
CA ASN A 210 42.33 10.79 22.06
C ASN A 210 43.19 11.76 21.24
N VAL A 211 42.72 12.13 20.04
CA VAL A 211 43.41 13.12 19.19
C VAL A 211 43.42 14.50 19.86
N ALA A 212 42.30 14.91 20.46
CA ALA A 212 42.19 16.18 21.15
C ALA A 212 43.09 16.26 22.39
N ILE A 213 43.18 15.19 23.19
CA ILE A 213 44.07 15.11 24.35
C ILE A 213 45.53 15.19 23.89
N PHE A 214 45.92 14.40 22.87
CA PHE A 214 47.28 14.41 22.33
C PHE A 214 47.70 15.79 21.80
N MET A 215 46.82 16.47 21.06
CA MET A 215 47.08 17.85 20.58
C MET A 215 47.22 18.88 21.70
N VAL A 216 46.62 18.64 22.88
CA VAL A 216 46.76 19.55 24.02
C VAL A 216 48.04 19.27 24.81
N ASP A 217 48.46 18.01 24.92
CA ASP A 217 49.66 17.58 25.62
C ASP A 217 50.96 17.88 24.84
N ASP A 218 50.95 17.87 23.51
CA ASP A 218 52.13 18.19 22.67
C ASP A 218 52.50 19.68 22.64
N VAL A 219 51.67 20.57 23.18
CA VAL A 219 51.99 22.00 23.29
C VAL A 219 52.53 22.29 24.68
N ASP A 220 53.77 21.87 24.91
CA ASP A 220 54.64 22.49 25.90
C ASP A 220 54.74 23.99 25.57
N GLY A 221 54.06 24.81 26.38
CA GLY A 221 54.26 26.25 26.54
C GLY A 221 54.45 27.10 25.28
N SER A 222 53.45 27.92 24.96
CA SER A 222 53.43 29.00 23.95
C SER A 222 52.94 28.65 22.53
N ILE A 223 51.61 28.52 22.41
CA ILE A 223 50.95 29.23 21.31
C ILE A 223 50.61 30.61 21.87
N VAL A 224 51.45 31.59 21.53
CA VAL A 224 51.07 33.00 21.63
C VAL A 224 49.87 33.17 20.70
N LEU A 225 48.68 33.22 21.27
CA LEU A 225 47.55 33.85 20.61
C LEU A 225 47.91 35.33 20.54
N ASP A 226 48.29 35.78 19.35
CA ASP A 226 48.47 37.19 19.08
C ASP A 226 47.17 37.91 19.47
N SER A 227 47.32 38.91 20.32
CA SER A 227 46.29 39.45 21.20
C SER A 227 45.29 40.35 20.48
N SER A 228 44.44 39.79 19.63
CA SER A 228 43.46 40.63 18.90
C SER A 228 42.13 39.97 18.51
N ASP A 229 41.73 38.85 19.10
CA ASP A 229 40.35 38.36 18.97
C ASP A 229 39.69 38.08 20.34
N PRO A 230 38.56 38.72 20.67
CA PRO A 230 37.84 38.52 21.92
C PRO A 230 36.88 37.33 21.79
N SER A 231 37.38 36.14 21.50
CA SER A 231 36.61 34.91 21.65
C SER A 231 36.86 34.31 23.04
N PRO A 232 35.84 33.70 23.68
CA PRO A 232 35.92 33.30 25.08
C PRO A 232 37.10 32.34 25.25
N SER A 233 38.07 32.75 26.06
CA SER A 233 39.19 31.93 26.48
C SER A 233 38.66 30.76 27.29
N TYR A 234 38.28 29.68 26.60
CA TYR A 234 37.95 28.43 27.24
C TYR A 234 39.18 27.96 28.02
N ASN A 235 39.02 27.71 29.32
CA ASN A 235 40.10 27.18 30.14
C ASN A 235 40.54 25.84 29.56
N ARG A 236 41.73 25.81 28.94
CA ARG A 236 42.32 24.62 28.31
C ARG A 236 42.37 23.41 29.26
N VAL A 237 42.52 23.67 30.56
CA VAL A 237 42.51 22.69 31.67
C VAL A 237 41.11 22.11 31.93
N GLU A 238 40.07 22.93 31.82
CA GLU A 238 38.68 22.52 32.04
C GLU A 238 38.20 21.64 30.88
N LEU A 239 38.63 21.96 29.66
CA LEU A 239 38.38 21.14 28.46
C LEU A 239 39.11 19.79 28.50
N THR A 240 40.39 19.74 28.87
CA THR A 240 41.10 18.46 29.00
C THR A 240 40.55 17.61 30.14
N GLN A 241 40.09 18.22 31.24
CA GLN A 241 39.36 17.51 32.29
C GLN A 241 38.03 16.94 31.77
N GLN A 242 37.26 17.69 30.99
CA GLN A 242 35.99 17.19 30.43
C GLN A 242 36.22 16.08 29.40
N LEU A 243 37.20 16.21 28.50
CA LEU A 243 37.52 15.19 27.50
C LEU A 243 38.12 13.93 28.13
N SER A 244 38.98 14.07 29.14
CA SER A 244 39.50 12.92 29.90
C SER A 244 38.40 12.24 30.72
N MET A 245 37.42 12.97 31.25
CA MET A 245 36.23 12.36 31.87
C MET A 245 35.43 11.53 30.86
N ILE A 246 35.21 12.03 29.64
CA ILE A 246 34.52 11.27 28.58
C ILE A 246 35.32 10.03 28.20
N ALA A 247 36.63 10.18 27.92
CA ALA A 247 37.51 9.08 27.54
C ALA A 247 37.62 8.02 28.65
N ASN A 248 37.73 8.43 29.92
CA ASN A 248 37.74 7.52 31.05
C ASN A 248 36.39 6.82 31.26
N THR A 249 35.27 7.49 31.01
CA THR A 249 33.94 6.87 31.10
C THR A 249 33.77 5.78 30.03
N ILE A 250 34.25 6.04 28.81
CA ILE A 250 34.26 5.06 27.71
C ILE A 250 35.22 3.90 28.04
N ALA A 251 36.44 4.20 28.51
CA ALA A 251 37.47 3.22 28.81
C ALA A 251 37.13 2.31 30.02
N GLN A 252 36.52 2.87 31.07
CA GLN A 252 36.08 2.10 32.24
C GLN A 252 35.04 1.03 31.86
N GLN A 253 34.17 1.32 30.90
CA GLN A 253 33.11 0.40 30.47
C GLN A 253 33.61 -0.66 29.49
N LEU A 254 34.59 -0.33 28.63
CA LEU A 254 35.26 -1.28 27.74
C LEU A 254 36.12 -2.30 28.50
N THR A 255 36.63 -1.95 29.68
CA THR A 255 37.52 -2.81 30.49
C THR A 255 36.79 -3.72 31.49
N THR A 256 35.52 -3.46 31.83
CA THR A 256 34.78 -4.22 32.86
C THR A 256 33.91 -5.38 32.35
N GLY A 257 33.89 -5.72 31.05
CA GLY A 257 32.87 -6.65 30.50
C GLY A 257 33.42 -7.84 29.71
N HIS A 258 33.69 -8.97 30.38
CA HIS A 258 33.79 -10.29 29.70
C HIS A 258 32.40 -10.88 29.32
N GLU A 259 31.32 -10.16 29.61
CA GLU A 259 29.96 -10.47 29.16
C GLU A 259 29.44 -9.28 28.36
N THR A 260 28.85 -9.55 27.19
CA THR A 260 28.25 -8.54 26.31
C THR A 260 27.29 -7.64 27.10
N LEU A 261 27.64 -6.35 27.26
CA LEU A 261 26.81 -5.33 27.92
C LEU A 261 25.36 -5.36 27.39
N ALA A 262 24.38 -5.29 28.29
CA ALA A 262 22.99 -5.21 27.89
C ALA A 262 22.72 -3.89 27.15
N LEU A 263 21.84 -3.93 26.14
CA LEU A 263 21.49 -2.75 25.31
C LEU A 263 21.09 -1.52 26.14
N ASN A 264 20.41 -1.72 27.27
CA ASN A 264 20.01 -0.61 28.14
C ASN A 264 21.21 0.13 28.73
N ASP A 265 22.28 -0.60 29.09
CA ASP A 265 23.50 -0.01 29.62
C ASP A 265 24.29 0.72 28.52
N LYS A 266 24.31 0.16 27.30
CA LYS A 266 24.88 0.87 26.14
C LYS A 266 24.13 2.18 25.83
N LEU A 267 22.79 2.18 25.98
CA LEU A 267 21.97 3.37 25.76
C LEU A 267 22.15 4.44 26.85
N THR A 268 22.36 4.06 28.11
CA THR A 268 22.66 5.04 29.18
C THR A 268 24.03 5.67 28.96
N LEU A 269 25.03 4.89 28.57
CA LEU A 269 26.35 5.38 28.20
C LEU A 269 26.29 6.33 27.02
N TYR A 270 25.61 5.95 25.94
CA TYR A 270 25.38 6.83 24.80
C TYR A 270 24.76 8.16 25.23
N ARG A 271 23.71 8.14 26.06
CA ARG A 271 23.06 9.39 26.53
C ARG A 271 24.00 10.26 27.36
N GLN A 272 24.80 9.65 28.23
CA GLN A 272 25.77 10.37 29.06
C GLN A 272 26.89 10.98 28.22
N VAL A 273 27.47 10.20 27.29
CA VAL A 273 28.52 10.69 26.38
C VAL A 273 27.95 11.77 25.45
N ALA A 274 26.76 11.58 24.89
CA ALA A 274 26.11 12.56 24.04
C ALA A 274 25.76 13.85 24.80
N SER A 275 25.36 13.76 26.07
CA SER A 275 25.12 14.96 26.89
C SER A 275 26.41 15.72 27.20
N LEU A 276 27.48 14.99 27.54
CA LEU A 276 28.79 15.60 27.78
C LEU A 276 29.31 16.24 26.49
N TRP A 277 29.25 15.53 25.37
CA TRP A 277 29.64 16.03 24.04
C TRP A 277 28.90 17.30 23.61
N LYS A 278 27.58 17.39 23.90
CA LYS A 278 26.80 18.61 23.64
C LYS A 278 27.25 19.77 24.53
N MET A 279 27.63 19.51 25.78
CA MET A 279 28.10 20.54 26.72
C MET A 279 29.52 21.04 26.40
N THR A 280 30.36 20.24 25.74
CA THR A 280 31.74 20.62 25.40
C THR A 280 31.84 21.69 24.29
N GLU A 281 30.72 22.13 23.70
CA GLU A 281 30.66 23.07 22.57
C GLU A 281 31.78 22.83 21.51
N PRO A 282 31.78 21.65 20.84
CA PRO A 282 32.90 21.19 19.99
C PRO A 282 33.21 22.13 18.80
N GLN A 283 32.29 23.03 18.46
CA GLN A 283 32.40 24.02 17.39
C GLN A 283 33.51 25.04 17.63
N LEU A 284 33.84 25.33 18.89
CA LEU A 284 34.86 26.31 19.28
C LEU A 284 36.29 25.73 19.25
N PHE A 285 36.43 24.41 19.33
CA PHE A 285 37.73 23.72 19.40
C PHE A 285 38.18 23.13 18.06
N LEU A 286 37.24 22.72 17.21
CA LEU A 286 37.52 21.99 15.97
C LEU A 286 37.83 22.87 14.75
N SER A 287 37.87 24.20 14.89
CA SER A 287 38.33 25.09 13.81
C SER A 287 39.75 24.74 13.33
N ASN A 288 40.58 24.19 14.24
CA ASN A 288 41.95 23.73 13.94
C ASN A 288 42.05 22.24 13.56
N VAL A 289 40.98 21.46 13.70
CA VAL A 289 40.95 20.00 13.48
C VAL A 289 39.97 19.63 12.35
N HIS A 290 39.55 20.63 11.57
CA HIS A 290 38.53 20.51 10.52
C HIS A 290 38.91 19.55 9.38
N GLU A 291 40.20 19.19 9.25
CA GLU A 291 40.73 18.30 8.21
C GLU A 291 40.70 16.80 8.56
N LEU A 292 40.56 16.41 9.84
CA LEU A 292 40.79 15.03 10.27
C LEU A 292 39.57 14.31 10.84
N LEU A 293 38.49 15.03 11.18
CA LEU A 293 37.33 14.45 11.85
C LEU A 293 36.03 14.94 11.21
N ASP A 294 35.32 14.05 10.52
CA ASP A 294 34.08 14.36 9.80
C ASP A 294 32.93 14.55 10.81
N MET A 295 32.72 15.78 11.26
CA MET A 295 31.63 16.14 12.19
C MET A 295 30.24 15.78 11.67
N ASN A 296 30.09 15.62 10.36
CA ASN A 296 28.86 15.09 9.77
C ASN A 296 28.61 13.64 10.16
N GLU A 297 29.65 12.83 10.35
CA GLU A 297 29.51 11.43 10.76
C GLU A 297 28.96 11.31 12.18
N VAL A 298 29.43 12.13 13.12
CA VAL A 298 28.90 12.15 14.51
C VAL A 298 27.43 12.58 14.52
N GLN A 299 27.08 13.60 13.73
CA GLN A 299 25.71 14.13 13.69
C GLN A 299 24.75 13.15 13.00
N THR A 300 25.18 12.51 11.91
CA THR A 300 24.40 11.45 11.24
C THR A 300 24.20 10.24 12.15
N LEU A 301 25.25 9.78 12.84
CA LEU A 301 25.14 8.69 13.82
C LEU A 301 24.20 9.03 14.98
N THR A 302 24.26 10.26 15.50
CA THR A 302 23.35 10.71 16.57
C THR A 302 21.89 10.61 16.12
N THR A 303 21.57 11.13 14.93
CA THR A 303 20.20 11.04 14.38
C THR A 303 19.76 9.60 14.08
N MET A 304 20.70 8.75 13.62
CA MET A 304 20.45 7.35 13.35
C MET A 304 20.16 6.57 14.64
N ILE A 305 20.94 6.77 15.70
CA ILE A 305 20.72 6.14 17.01
C ILE A 305 19.41 6.62 17.64
N GLU A 306 19.10 7.91 17.57
CA GLU A 306 17.83 8.45 18.10
C GLU A 306 16.62 7.85 17.37
N SER A 307 16.66 7.75 16.04
CA SER A 307 15.59 7.14 15.25
C SER A 307 15.45 5.64 15.49
N GLN A 308 16.56 4.89 15.53
CA GLN A 308 16.57 3.46 15.82
C GLN A 308 16.13 3.17 17.25
N SER A 309 16.52 3.99 18.23
CA SER A 309 16.09 3.85 19.63
C SER A 309 14.58 4.04 19.76
N THR A 310 14.04 5.04 19.07
CA THR A 310 12.59 5.30 19.02
C THR A 310 11.84 4.13 18.38
N GLN A 311 12.34 3.59 17.26
CA GLN A 311 11.77 2.41 16.60
C GLN A 311 11.85 1.15 17.48
N TYR A 312 12.97 0.93 18.18
CA TYR A 312 13.15 -0.21 19.08
C TYR A 312 12.21 -0.15 20.30
N GLN A 313 12.03 1.04 20.86
CA GLN A 313 11.10 1.30 21.96
C GLN A 313 9.64 1.19 21.53
N SER A 314 9.34 1.37 20.25
CA SER A 314 8.01 1.16 19.71
C SER A 314 7.55 -0.28 19.96
N LEU A 315 6.43 -0.43 20.65
CA LEU A 315 5.79 -1.73 20.88
C LEU A 315 4.92 -2.13 19.70
N PHE A 316 4.29 -1.14 19.05
CA PHE A 316 3.34 -1.34 17.97
C PHE A 316 3.62 -0.39 16.81
N GLU A 317 3.54 -0.90 15.60
CA GLU A 317 3.58 -0.10 14.38
C GLU A 317 2.25 -0.23 13.64
N TRP A 318 1.87 0.84 12.94
CA TRP A 318 0.71 0.79 12.05
C TRP A 318 1.09 0.02 10.79
N GLN A 319 0.40 -1.09 10.55
CA GLN A 319 0.51 -1.82 9.29
C GLN A 319 -0.72 -1.54 8.45
N ASN A 320 -0.53 -0.98 7.24
CA ASN A 320 -1.61 -0.76 6.28
C ASN A 320 -2.23 -2.09 5.87
N GLY A 321 -3.56 -2.14 5.81
CA GLY A 321 -4.29 -3.29 5.30
C GLY A 321 -4.31 -3.32 3.77
N PRO A 322 -4.86 -4.39 3.18
CA PRO A 322 -4.90 -4.55 1.72
C PRO A 322 -5.74 -3.49 1.02
N LEU A 323 -6.83 -2.99 1.63
CA LEU A 323 -7.64 -1.90 1.05
C LEU A 323 -6.84 -0.61 0.97
N VAL A 324 -6.21 -0.20 2.08
CA VAL A 324 -5.42 1.03 2.16
C VAL A 324 -4.27 1.02 1.15
N SER A 325 -3.60 -0.13 1.03
CA SER A 325 -2.50 -0.29 0.10
C SER A 325 -3.00 -0.26 -1.36
N ALA A 326 -4.13 -0.92 -1.66
CA ALA A 326 -4.72 -0.89 -2.99
C ALA A 326 -5.18 0.51 -3.40
N MET A 327 -5.78 1.27 -2.48
CA MET A 327 -6.19 2.66 -2.72
C MET A 327 -4.99 3.56 -3.03
N LYS A 328 -3.85 3.38 -2.35
CA LYS A 328 -2.62 4.15 -2.61
C LYS A 328 -1.97 3.78 -3.94
N ASP A 329 -1.86 2.48 -4.20
CA ASP A 329 -1.11 1.96 -5.33
C ASP A 329 -1.93 1.94 -6.64
N GLY A 330 -3.26 2.13 -6.57
CA GLY A 330 -4.14 2.05 -7.73
C GLY A 330 -4.38 0.62 -8.23
N ASP A 331 -4.35 -0.32 -7.29
CA ASP A 331 -4.54 -1.74 -7.56
C ASP A 331 -6.03 -2.10 -7.68
N ILE A 332 -6.29 -3.29 -8.23
CA ILE A 332 -7.63 -3.89 -8.21
C ILE A 332 -7.78 -4.65 -6.89
N LEU A 333 -8.84 -4.31 -6.14
CA LEU A 333 -9.20 -5.00 -4.91
C LEU A 333 -10.38 -5.95 -5.16
N LEU A 334 -10.17 -7.24 -4.92
CA LEU A 334 -11.22 -8.25 -4.94
C LEU A 334 -11.54 -8.66 -3.50
N ILE A 335 -12.78 -8.47 -3.09
CA ILE A 335 -13.29 -8.88 -1.77
C ILE A 335 -14.22 -10.06 -1.98
N ASP A 336 -13.73 -11.25 -1.65
CA ASP A 336 -14.46 -12.50 -1.77
C ASP A 336 -15.23 -12.82 -0.50
N GLU A 337 -16.35 -13.51 -0.65
CA GLU A 337 -17.24 -13.92 0.44
C GLU A 337 -17.69 -12.76 1.38
N ILE A 338 -17.86 -11.53 0.86
CA ILE A 338 -18.10 -10.33 1.70
C ILE A 338 -19.32 -10.46 2.62
N SER A 339 -20.33 -11.22 2.23
CA SER A 339 -21.52 -11.43 3.06
C SER A 339 -21.25 -12.19 4.36
N LEU A 340 -20.07 -12.80 4.52
CA LEU A 340 -19.64 -13.41 5.77
C LEU A 340 -19.01 -12.40 6.75
N ALA A 341 -18.63 -11.20 6.28
CA ALA A 341 -18.07 -10.16 7.14
C ALA A 341 -19.17 -9.49 7.99
N GLU A 342 -18.80 -8.99 9.17
CA GLU A 342 -19.72 -8.25 10.03
C GLU A 342 -20.14 -6.91 9.41
N ASP A 343 -21.36 -6.45 9.73
CA ASP A 343 -21.90 -5.17 9.23
C ASP A 343 -21.00 -3.96 9.59
N ALA A 344 -20.32 -4.01 10.73
CA ALA A 344 -19.39 -2.97 11.16
C ALA A 344 -18.21 -2.77 10.19
N VAL A 345 -17.76 -3.84 9.52
CA VAL A 345 -16.73 -3.77 8.48
C VAL A 345 -17.25 -3.04 7.25
N LEU A 346 -18.48 -3.37 6.83
CA LEU A 346 -19.13 -2.72 5.68
C LEU A 346 -19.36 -1.23 5.94
N GLU A 347 -19.79 -0.86 7.15
CA GLU A 347 -19.99 0.54 7.52
C GLU A 347 -18.72 1.38 7.37
N ARG A 348 -17.56 0.81 7.73
CA ARG A 348 -16.26 1.46 7.57
C ARG A 348 -15.83 1.63 6.12
N MET A 349 -16.33 0.78 5.22
CA MET A 349 -16.02 0.81 3.79
C MET A 349 -16.98 1.66 2.96
N ASN A 350 -18.12 2.08 3.50
CA ASN A 350 -19.09 2.90 2.76
C ASN A 350 -18.47 4.18 2.17
N SER A 351 -17.56 4.81 2.91
CA SER A 351 -16.83 6.02 2.45
C SER A 351 -15.96 5.78 1.20
N VAL A 352 -15.51 4.53 0.99
CA VAL A 352 -14.77 4.12 -0.21
C VAL A 352 -15.71 3.89 -1.39
N LEU A 353 -16.97 3.53 -1.12
CA LEU A 353 -18.01 3.31 -2.13
C LEU A 353 -18.66 4.61 -2.61
N GLU A 354 -18.46 5.71 -1.90
CA GLU A 354 -18.92 7.02 -2.34
C GLU A 354 -18.04 7.56 -3.47
N PRO A 355 -18.56 8.44 -4.35
CA PRO A 355 -17.79 9.02 -5.45
C PRO A 355 -16.51 9.74 -5.02
N SER A 356 -16.45 10.19 -3.77
CA SER A 356 -15.27 10.81 -3.16
C SER A 356 -14.13 9.83 -2.93
N ARG A 357 -14.41 8.52 -2.75
CA ARG A 357 -13.45 7.44 -2.49
C ARG A 357 -12.40 7.80 -1.43
N THR A 358 -12.85 8.44 -0.36
CA THR A 358 -12.01 8.91 0.76
C THR A 358 -12.08 7.96 1.93
N LEU A 359 -10.94 7.74 2.60
CA LEU A 359 -10.86 6.96 3.83
C LEU A 359 -10.09 7.75 4.89
N PHE A 360 -10.70 7.92 6.07
CA PHE A 360 -10.05 8.55 7.23
C PHE A 360 -9.46 7.49 8.16
N LEU A 361 -8.14 7.49 8.30
CA LEU A 361 -7.42 6.62 9.21
C LEU A 361 -6.95 7.39 10.45
N ALA A 362 -7.45 6.98 11.62
CA ALA A 362 -6.94 7.44 12.90
C ALA A 362 -5.76 6.55 13.32
N LYS A 363 -4.52 6.96 13.03
CA LYS A 363 -3.33 6.28 13.55
C LYS A 363 -3.16 6.61 15.03
N LYS A 364 -3.26 5.63 15.91
CA LYS A 364 -3.06 5.84 17.35
C LYS A 364 -1.55 5.95 17.63
N GLY A 365 -1.07 7.18 17.85
CA GLY A 365 0.36 7.51 18.06
C GLY A 365 0.75 8.96 17.74
N GLY A 366 -0.12 9.72 17.08
CA GLY A 366 0.00 11.17 16.92
C GLY A 366 -1.37 11.77 16.62
N ASN A 367 -1.59 13.06 16.92
CA ASN A 367 -2.85 13.79 16.67
C ASN A 367 -3.16 13.98 15.15
N GLN A 368 -2.68 13.08 14.29
CA GLN A 368 -2.77 13.20 12.84
C GLN A 368 -3.67 12.09 12.31
N THR A 369 -4.88 12.47 11.94
CA THR A 369 -5.74 11.69 11.07
C THR A 369 -5.19 11.78 9.65
N GLU A 370 -4.88 10.64 9.04
CA GLU A 370 -4.49 10.60 7.63
C GLU A 370 -5.76 10.43 6.78
N GLU A 371 -6.03 11.38 5.90
CA GLU A 371 -7.03 11.25 4.86
C GLU A 371 -6.39 10.62 3.63
N ILE A 372 -6.94 9.51 3.18
CA ILE A 372 -6.48 8.79 1.99
C ILE A 372 -7.53 8.94 0.92
N ILE A 373 -7.13 9.52 -0.21
CA ILE A 373 -7.92 9.60 -1.43
C ILE A 373 -7.48 8.44 -2.33
N ALA A 374 -8.43 7.65 -2.83
CA ALA A 374 -8.11 6.57 -3.74
C ALA A 374 -7.47 7.08 -5.03
N ASN A 375 -6.47 6.36 -5.52
CA ASN A 375 -5.90 6.55 -6.84
C ASN A 375 -7.00 6.41 -7.92
N PRO A 376 -7.03 7.23 -8.98
CA PRO A 376 -8.02 7.11 -10.06
C PRO A 376 -8.10 5.72 -10.71
N LEU A 377 -7.01 4.95 -10.68
CA LEU A 377 -6.92 3.59 -11.21
C LEU A 377 -7.43 2.52 -10.24
N PHE A 378 -7.60 2.87 -8.95
CA PHE A 378 -8.15 1.96 -7.95
C PHE A 378 -9.55 1.50 -8.35
N THR A 379 -9.77 0.19 -8.31
CA THR A 379 -11.08 -0.38 -8.58
C THR A 379 -11.40 -1.52 -7.64
N GLU A 380 -12.62 -1.52 -7.13
CA GLU A 380 -13.14 -2.47 -6.16
C GLU A 380 -14.17 -3.44 -6.80
N ILE A 381 -13.97 -4.72 -6.54
CA ILE A 381 -14.85 -5.81 -6.97
C ILE A 381 -15.25 -6.64 -5.76
N TRP A 382 -16.54 -6.86 -5.61
CA TRP A 382 -17.13 -7.49 -4.44
C TRP A 382 -17.81 -8.80 -4.87
N VAL A 383 -17.59 -9.89 -4.13
CA VAL A 383 -18.21 -11.19 -4.38
C VAL A 383 -18.86 -11.63 -3.08
N PRO A 384 -20.20 -11.71 -2.98
CA PRO A 384 -20.87 -12.22 -1.79
C PRO A 384 -20.92 -13.75 -1.82
N SER A 385 -21.03 -14.35 -0.64
CA SER A 385 -21.37 -15.77 -0.48
C SER A 385 -22.76 -16.03 -1.01
N LEU A 386 -22.97 -17.20 -1.62
CA LEU A 386 -24.31 -17.66 -1.96
C LEU A 386 -25.04 -18.06 -0.69
N VAL A 387 -26.12 -17.35 -0.38
CA VAL A 387 -27.12 -17.88 0.53
C VAL A 387 -27.97 -18.86 -0.27
N GLU A 388 -28.00 -20.11 0.17
CA GLU A 388 -28.74 -21.26 -0.39
C GLU A 388 -30.17 -20.94 -0.84
N ARG A 389 -30.37 -20.38 -2.04
CA ARG A 389 -31.60 -20.49 -2.85
C ARG A 389 -31.21 -20.33 -4.31
N ASP A 390 -31.47 -21.37 -5.11
CA ASP A 390 -31.51 -21.44 -6.58
C ASP A 390 -31.26 -20.13 -7.36
N GLU A 391 -30.01 -19.66 -7.42
CA GLU A 391 -29.65 -18.43 -8.12
C GLU A 391 -28.60 -18.73 -9.20
N ASP A 392 -29.11 -19.01 -10.40
CA ASP A 392 -28.33 -18.93 -11.64
C ASP A 392 -27.74 -17.53 -11.83
N LEU A 393 -26.52 -17.56 -12.37
CA LEU A 393 -25.59 -16.47 -12.63
C LEU A 393 -26.19 -15.06 -12.89
N LEU A 394 -25.58 -14.09 -12.19
CA LEU A 394 -25.43 -12.67 -12.50
C LEU A 394 -26.38 -11.70 -11.80
N ALA A 395 -25.85 -11.03 -10.79
CA ALA A 395 -26.11 -9.61 -10.55
C ALA A 395 -24.74 -8.93 -10.62
N ILE A 396 -24.53 -7.98 -11.53
CA ILE A 396 -23.23 -7.34 -11.80
C ILE A 396 -23.09 -6.00 -11.08
N ILE A 397 -24.17 -5.36 -10.63
CA ILE A 397 -24.07 -3.99 -10.16
C ILE A 397 -25.05 -3.78 -9.01
N LYS A 398 -24.57 -3.81 -7.76
CA LYS A 398 -25.36 -3.33 -6.63
C LYS A 398 -24.49 -2.35 -5.87
N GLU A 399 -24.64 -1.06 -6.17
CA GLU A 399 -24.44 -0.07 -5.13
C GLU A 399 -25.68 -0.06 -4.22
N ARG A 400 -25.45 0.15 -2.93
CA ARG A 400 -26.53 0.40 -1.97
C ARG A 400 -27.32 1.67 -2.29
#